data_AF-A0A8T5NHS2-F1
#
_entry.id   AF-A0A8T5NHS2-F1
#
_cell.length_a   1.000
_cell.length_b   1.000
_cell.length_c   1.000
_cell.angle_alpha   90.00
_cell.angle_beta   90.00
_cell.angle_gamma   90.00
#
_symmetry.space_group_name_H-M   'P 1'
#
loop_
_entity.id
_entity.type
_entity.pdbx_description
1 polymer ?
#
loop_
_entity_poly.entity_id
_entity_poly.type
_entity_poly.pdbx_seq_one_letter_code
_entity_poly.pdbx_strand_id
1 'polypeptide(L)'
;MAMTAQTQLPNQANNKAIEAARMVKERHENAIFNIDGVVGIGIGLSGTEPGKVVIEVYVKKPAHEMKRMVPEVLEGIPVEIVETGEFVAL
;
A
#
# COMPACT_ATOMS: atom_id res chain seq x y z
N MET A 1 -34.91 -15.99 21.63
CA MET A 1 -34.16 -16.04 20.35
C MET A 1 -33.87 -14.62 19.93
N ALA A 2 -32.66 -14.13 20.14
CA ALA A 2 -32.20 -12.84 19.63
C ALA A 2 -30.74 -13.02 19.23
N MET A 3 -30.51 -13.28 17.95
CA MET A 3 -29.20 -13.12 17.33
C MET A 3 -29.03 -11.63 17.03
N THR A 4 -28.38 -10.89 17.92
CA THR A 4 -28.01 -9.50 17.67
C THR A 4 -26.81 -9.48 16.72
N ALA A 5 -27.11 -9.19 15.45
CA ALA A 5 -26.15 -8.81 14.43
C ALA A 5 -25.42 -7.53 14.87
N GLN A 6 -24.18 -7.62 15.33
CA GLN A 6 -23.36 -6.44 15.68
C GLN A 6 -21.87 -6.78 15.86
N THR A 7 -21.16 -7.19 14.81
CA THR A 7 -19.68 -7.05 14.78
C THR A 7 -19.01 -7.13 13.39
N GLN A 8 -19.74 -7.33 12.28
CA GLN A 8 -19.09 -7.61 10.98
C GLN A 8 -18.69 -6.37 10.13
N LEU A 9 -19.08 -5.16 10.52
CA LEU A 9 -19.01 -3.97 9.66
C LEU A 9 -17.59 -3.40 9.42
N PRO A 10 -16.65 -3.34 10.40
CA PRO A 10 -15.29 -2.84 10.16
C PRO A 10 -14.40 -3.83 9.42
N ASN A 11 -14.48 -5.13 9.77
CA ASN A 11 -13.60 -6.15 9.21
C ASN A 11 -13.93 -6.46 7.74
N GLN A 12 -15.20 -6.46 7.35
CA GLN A 12 -15.59 -6.72 5.96
C GLN A 12 -15.26 -5.56 5.01
N ALA A 13 -15.43 -4.32 5.48
CA ALA A 13 -15.05 -3.13 4.70
C ALA A 13 -13.52 -3.10 4.47
N ASN A 14 -12.74 -3.41 5.52
CA ASN A 14 -11.29 -3.50 5.41
C ASN A 14 -10.85 -4.61 4.44
N ASN A 15 -11.46 -5.79 4.51
CA ASN A 15 -11.14 -6.88 3.57
C ASN A 15 -11.41 -6.49 2.11
N LYS A 16 -12.54 -5.83 1.82
CA LYS A 16 -12.82 -5.35 0.46
C LYS A 16 -11.81 -4.31 0.00
N ALA A 17 -11.41 -3.39 0.87
CA ALA A 17 -10.39 -2.39 0.56
C ALA A 17 -9.01 -3.04 0.31
N ILE A 18 -8.63 -4.05 1.08
CA ILE A 18 -7.39 -4.83 0.88
C ILE A 18 -7.42 -5.55 -0.46
N GLU A 19 -8.52 -6.23 -0.81
CA GLU A 19 -8.63 -6.91 -2.11
C GLU A 19 -8.61 -5.92 -3.28
N ALA A 20 -9.26 -4.76 -3.15
CA ALA A 20 -9.17 -3.70 -4.15
C ALA A 20 -7.72 -3.20 -4.32
N ALA A 21 -7.03 -2.92 -3.22
CA ALA A 21 -5.62 -2.54 -3.23
C ALA A 21 -4.72 -3.61 -3.84
N ARG A 22 -5.00 -4.89 -3.56
CA ARG A 22 -4.28 -6.01 -4.15
C ARG A 22 -4.41 -6.04 -5.66
N MET A 23 -5.63 -5.94 -6.18
CA MET A 23 -5.87 -5.97 -7.63
C MET A 23 -5.21 -4.78 -8.34
N VAL A 24 -5.25 -3.59 -7.73
CA VAL A 24 -4.56 -2.40 -8.26
C VAL A 24 -3.05 -2.61 -8.21
N LYS A 25 -2.50 -3.06 -7.07
CA LYS A 25 -1.07 -3.37 -6.92
C LYS A 25 -0.59 -4.32 -8.01
N GLU A 26 -1.26 -5.45 -8.19
CA GLU A 26 -0.89 -6.48 -9.17
C GLU A 26 -0.91 -5.93 -10.62
N ARG A 27 -1.84 -5.02 -10.96
CA ARG A 27 -1.86 -4.36 -12.27
C ARG A 27 -0.69 -3.41 -12.52
N HIS A 28 -0.25 -2.70 -11.48
CA HIS A 28 0.79 -1.65 -11.59
C HIS A 28 2.19 -2.14 -11.17
N GLU A 29 2.31 -3.35 -10.62
CA GLU A 29 3.53 -3.89 -10.02
C GLU A 29 4.75 -3.75 -10.95
N ASN A 30 4.64 -4.22 -12.19
CA ASN A 30 5.74 -4.13 -13.17
C ASN A 30 6.15 -2.68 -13.48
N ALA A 31 5.19 -1.76 -13.56
CA ALA A 31 5.47 -0.35 -13.84
C ALA A 31 6.18 0.32 -12.66
N ILE A 32 5.76 0.01 -11.43
CA ILE A 32 6.37 0.52 -10.22
C ILE A 32 7.78 -0.04 -10.02
N PHE A 33 8.01 -1.32 -10.28
CA PHE A 33 9.35 -1.93 -10.21
C PHE A 33 10.33 -1.37 -11.24
N ASN A 34 9.86 -0.79 -12.34
CA ASN A 34 10.73 -0.11 -13.32
C ASN A 34 11.21 1.27 -12.85
N ILE A 35 10.71 1.80 -11.74
CA ILE A 35 11.15 3.07 -11.17
C ILE A 35 12.49 2.86 -10.44
N ASP A 36 13.54 3.54 -10.88
CA ASP A 36 14.87 3.42 -10.27
C ASP A 36 14.87 3.89 -8.80
N GLY A 37 15.17 2.95 -7.90
CA GLY A 37 15.14 3.15 -6.45
C GLY A 37 14.04 2.37 -5.74
N VAL A 38 13.06 1.82 -6.47
CA VAL A 38 12.06 0.91 -5.91
C VAL A 38 12.66 -0.48 -5.70
N VAL A 39 12.37 -1.07 -4.53
CA VAL A 39 12.79 -2.42 -4.15
C VAL A 39 11.63 -3.34 -3.78
N GLY A 40 10.42 -2.79 -3.62
CA GLY A 40 9.23 -3.58 -3.32
C GLY A 40 7.93 -2.79 -3.43
N ILE A 41 6.82 -3.52 -3.50
CA ILE A 41 5.46 -2.96 -3.44
C ILE A 41 4.55 -3.86 -2.60
N GLY A 42 3.80 -3.26 -1.68
CA GLY A 42 2.97 -3.94 -0.68
C GLY A 42 1.61 -3.30 -0.48
N ILE A 43 0.80 -3.91 0.40
CA ILE A 43 -0.46 -3.34 0.88
C ILE A 43 -0.28 -3.11 2.37
N GLY A 44 -0.53 -1.88 2.80
CA GLY A 44 -0.36 -1.45 4.17
C GLY A 44 -1.54 -0.65 4.69
N LEU A 45 -1.35 -0.09 5.88
CA LEU A 45 -2.26 0.88 6.47
C LEU A 45 -1.56 2.23 6.53
N SER A 46 -2.30 3.30 6.27
CA SER A 46 -1.73 4.64 6.28
C SER A 46 -1.10 4.96 7.62
N GLY A 47 0.11 5.51 7.58
CA GLY A 47 0.76 6.05 8.78
C GLY A 47 0.09 7.31 9.33
N THR A 48 -0.78 7.96 8.55
CA THR A 48 -1.42 9.24 8.92
C THR A 48 -2.94 9.14 9.10
N GLU A 49 -3.60 8.18 8.44
CA GLU A 49 -5.05 7.97 8.50
C GLU A 49 -5.38 6.57 9.06
N PRO A 50 -5.76 6.45 10.35
CA PRO A 50 -6.00 5.15 10.98
C PRO A 50 -7.02 4.29 10.23
N GLY A 51 -6.62 3.06 9.90
CA GLY A 51 -7.48 2.07 9.23
C GLY A 51 -7.66 2.28 7.72
N LYS A 52 -7.04 3.31 7.13
CA LYS A 52 -7.04 3.51 5.68
C LYS A 52 -6.04 2.57 5.01
N VAL A 53 -6.51 1.80 4.02
CA VAL A 53 -5.65 0.95 3.20
C VAL A 53 -4.87 1.80 2.20
N VAL A 54 -3.58 1.51 2.08
CA VAL A 54 -2.66 2.18 1.14
C VAL A 54 -1.85 1.14 0.37
N ILE A 55 -1.31 1.54 -0.77
CA ILE A 55 -0.24 0.79 -1.45
C ILE A 55 1.09 1.32 -0.94
N GLU A 56 1.91 0.45 -0.36
CA GLU A 56 3.25 0.83 0.11
C GLU A 56 4.25 0.60 -1.01
N VAL A 57 5.10 1.59 -1.29
CA VAL A 57 6.23 1.47 -2.23
C VAL A 57 7.52 1.57 -1.45
N TYR A 58 8.25 0.47 -1.38
CA TYR A 58 9.50 0.36 -0.66
C TYR A 58 10.65 0.85 -1.53
N VAL A 59 11.46 1.77 -1.01
CA VAL A 59 12.54 2.42 -1.77
C VAL A 59 13.86 2.39 -1.01
N LYS A 60 14.98 2.21 -1.75
CA LYS A 60 16.35 2.32 -1.20
C LYS A 60 16.92 3.74 -1.23
N LYS A 61 16.20 4.67 -1.85
CA LYS A 61 16.58 6.10 -1.97
C LYS A 61 15.74 6.94 -1.00
N PRO A 62 16.21 8.13 -0.62
CA PRO A 62 15.43 9.04 0.21
C PRO A 62 14.06 9.36 -0.40
N ALA A 63 13.00 9.31 0.40
CA ALA A 63 11.61 9.49 -0.05
C ALA A 63 11.38 10.83 -0.75
N HIS A 64 12.08 11.89 -0.31
CA HIS A 64 11.96 13.21 -0.94
C HIS A 64 12.42 13.24 -2.41
N GLU A 65 13.36 12.37 -2.79
CA GLU A 65 13.77 12.18 -4.19
C GLU A 65 12.75 11.33 -4.96
N MET A 66 12.14 10.35 -4.28
CA MET A 66 11.20 9.41 -4.88
C MET A 66 9.80 9.99 -5.12
N LYS A 67 9.40 11.03 -4.37
CA LYS A 67 8.07 11.68 -4.47
C LYS A 67 7.69 12.14 -5.88
N ARG A 68 8.67 12.49 -6.73
CA ARG A 68 8.39 12.93 -8.11
C ARG A 68 8.28 11.78 -9.11
N MET A 69 8.79 10.60 -8.74
CA MET A 69 8.86 9.43 -9.62
C MET A 69 7.77 8.41 -9.30
N VAL A 70 7.44 8.25 -8.02
CA VAL A 70 6.39 7.35 -7.54
C VAL A 70 5.06 8.11 -7.55
N PRO A 71 4.00 7.56 -8.19
CA PRO A 71 2.69 8.19 -8.18
C PRO A 71 2.12 8.23 -6.76
N GLU A 72 1.47 9.32 -6.38
CA GLU A 72 0.83 9.46 -5.07
C GLU A 72 -0.49 8.66 -4.95
N VAL A 73 -1.08 8.27 -6.08
CA VAL A 73 -2.34 7.53 -6.16
C VAL A 73 -2.29 6.55 -7.33
N LEU A 74 -2.75 5.31 -7.10
CA LEU A 74 -3.00 4.31 -8.13
C LEU A 74 -4.48 3.95 -8.13
N GLU A 75 -5.19 4.27 -9.22
CA GLU A 75 -6.62 3.95 -9.38
C GLU A 75 -7.51 4.34 -8.17
N GLY A 76 -7.22 5.49 -7.56
CA GLY A 76 -7.95 6.00 -6.40
C GLY A 76 -7.45 5.48 -5.04
N ILE A 77 -6.43 4.61 -5.03
CA ILE A 77 -5.81 4.09 -3.81
C ILE A 77 -4.53 4.90 -3.53
N PRO A 78 -4.41 5.53 -2.36
CA PRO A 78 -3.21 6.30 -2.01
C PRO A 78 -1.97 5.40 -1.97
N VAL A 79 -0.84 5.99 -2.35
CA VAL A 79 0.48 5.36 -2.28
C VAL A 79 1.31 6.03 -1.20
N GLU A 80 1.92 5.22 -0.32
CA GLU A 80 2.88 5.69 0.68
C GLU A 80 4.28 5.16 0.35
N ILE A 81 5.26 6.07 0.29
CA ILE A 81 6.67 5.71 0.09
C ILE A 81 7.26 5.32 1.44
N VAL A 82 7.83 4.12 1.50
CA VAL A 82 8.50 3.59 2.69
C VAL A 82 9.98 3.47 2.41
N GLU A 83 10.80 4.27 3.10
CA GLU A 83 12.26 4.16 3.02
C GLU A 83 12.70 2.86 3.68
N THR A 84 13.34 1.99 2.91
CA THR A 84 13.95 0.77 3.41
C THR A 84 15.45 0.96 3.52
N GLY A 85 16.02 0.51 4.64
CA GLY A 85 17.47 0.34 4.76
C GLY A 85 18.00 -0.68 3.75
N GLU A 86 19.32 -0.87 3.70
CA GLU A 86 19.91 -1.92 2.86
C GLU A 86 19.42 -3.30 3.28
N PHE A 87 18.64 -3.97 2.43
CA PHE A 87 18.35 -5.39 2.60
C PHE A 87 19.60 -6.19 2.23
N VAL A 88 20.35 -6.64 3.23
CA VAL A 88 21.39 -7.66 3.07
C VAL A 88 20.73 -9.02 3.26
N ALA A 89 20.57 -9.78 2.17
CA ALA A 89 20.29 -11.21 2.30
C ALA A 89 21.53 -11.88 2.89
N LEU A 90 21.40 -12.51 4.06
CA LEU A 90 22.45 -13.31 4.71
C LEU A 90 22.50 -14.71 4.11
#